data_AF-A0A5N8VZI4-F1
#
_entry.id   AF-A0A5N8VZI4-F1
#
_cell.length_a   1.000
_cell.length_b   1.000
_cell.length_c   1.000
_cell.angle_alpha   90.00
_cell.angle_beta   90.00
_cell.angle_gamma   90.00
#
_symmetry.space_group_name_H-M   'P 1'
#
loop_
_entity.id
_entity.type
_entity.pdbx_description
1 polymer ?
#
loop_
_entity_poly.entity_id
_entity_poly.type
_entity_poly.pdbx_seq_one_letter_code
_entity_poly.pdbx_strand_id
1 'polypeptide(L)'
;MAGLDPRRLLRPGGPLYPTDMPRIVDVATQEQPEPGRDKLTIRVRLRGETVIWSDLMYPGLDGRPIEEVRFRLEQYLGEVERAYAALQGHPFGQ
;
A
#
# COMPACT_ATOMS: atom_id res chain seq x y z
N MET A 1 -0.87 -15.53 -7.86
CA MET A 1 -0.69 -14.75 -6.62
C MET A 1 0.71 -14.14 -6.54
N ALA A 2 0.91 -12.92 -6.08
CA ALA A 2 0.05 -11.82 -5.64
C ALA A 2 1.02 -10.62 -5.46
N GLY A 3 0.54 -9.44 -5.08
CA GLY A 3 1.44 -8.40 -4.55
C GLY A 3 2.30 -8.90 -3.38
N LEU A 4 3.17 -8.04 -2.83
CA LEU A 4 3.97 -8.41 -1.66
C LEU A 4 3.09 -8.96 -0.53
N ASP A 5 3.51 -10.08 0.07
CA ASP A 5 2.82 -10.69 1.22
C ASP A 5 2.45 -9.61 2.26
N PRO A 6 1.18 -9.54 2.71
CA PRO A 6 0.72 -8.47 3.60
C PRO A 6 1.58 -8.29 4.86
N ARG A 7 2.17 -9.37 5.39
CA ARG A 7 3.07 -9.30 6.57
C ARG A 7 4.39 -8.63 6.20
N ARG A 8 4.92 -8.87 5.00
CA ARG A 8 6.13 -8.19 4.48
C ARG A 8 5.86 -6.74 4.11
N LEU A 9 4.64 -6.44 3.65
CA LEU A 9 4.21 -5.11 3.26
C LEU A 9 4.03 -4.18 4.47
N LEU A 10 3.36 -4.67 5.51
CA LEU A 10 2.92 -3.89 6.67
C LEU A 10 3.86 -3.95 7.88
N ARG A 11 4.88 -4.82 7.87
CA ARG A 11 5.84 -4.88 8.99
C ARG A 11 6.46 -3.51 9.26
N PRO A 12 6.83 -3.21 10.52
CA PRO A 12 7.64 -2.04 10.83
C PRO A 12 8.89 -1.95 9.94
N GLY A 13 9.14 -0.79 9.35
CA GLY A 13 10.22 -0.59 8.38
C GLY A 13 10.01 -1.27 7.01
N GLY A 14 8.83 -1.83 6.77
CA GLY A 14 8.42 -2.42 5.50
C GLY A 14 8.15 -1.39 4.40
N PRO A 15 7.76 -1.84 3.20
CA PRO A 15 7.53 -0.98 2.04
C PRO A 15 6.50 0.13 2.25
N LEU A 16 5.45 -0.10 3.06
CA LEU A 16 4.46 0.93 3.40
C LEU A 16 4.91 1.89 4.50
N TYR A 17 6.04 1.64 5.15
CA TYR A 17 6.58 2.54 6.17
C TYR A 17 7.11 3.81 5.48
N PRO A 18 6.60 5.01 5.83
CA PRO A 18 6.86 6.21 5.06
C PRO A 18 8.28 6.73 5.31
N THR A 19 8.97 7.11 4.24
CA THR A 19 10.30 7.74 4.31
C THR A 19 10.34 8.99 3.44
N ASP A 20 11.25 9.93 3.72
CA ASP A 20 11.44 11.14 2.90
C ASP A 20 11.75 10.81 1.44
N MET A 21 12.49 9.72 1.21
CA MET A 21 12.73 9.18 -0.12
C MET A 21 11.47 8.46 -0.61
N PRO A 22 10.87 8.88 -1.74
CA PRO A 22 9.68 8.23 -2.27
C PRO A 22 9.95 6.78 -2.67
N ARG A 23 9.00 5.88 -2.38
CA ARG A 23 9.08 4.45 -2.69
C ARG A 23 7.85 4.01 -3.47
N ILE A 24 8.05 3.20 -4.50
CA ILE A 24 6.97 2.55 -5.23
C ILE A 24 6.67 1.21 -4.54
N VAL A 25 5.40 0.96 -4.27
CA VAL A 25 4.93 -0.18 -3.50
C VAL A 25 3.82 -0.90 -4.28
N ASP A 26 4.04 -2.19 -4.54
CA ASP A 26 3.02 -3.08 -5.11
C ASP A 26 2.07 -3.53 -3.99
N VAL A 27 0.83 -3.05 -4.00
CA VAL A 27 -0.16 -3.36 -2.95
C VAL A 27 -1.15 -4.46 -3.34
N ALA A 28 -1.42 -4.67 -4.64
CA ALA A 28 -2.29 -5.74 -5.11
C ALA A 28 -1.99 -6.15 -6.57
N THR A 29 -2.37 -7.38 -6.93
CA THR A 29 -2.36 -7.86 -8.32
C THR A 29 -3.67 -8.60 -8.61
N GLN A 30 -4.38 -8.27 -9.69
CA GLN A 30 -5.60 -9.01 -10.10
C GLN A 30 -5.22 -10.20 -10.99
N GLU A 31 -5.87 -11.35 -10.80
CA GLU A 31 -5.64 -12.57 -11.57
C GLU A 31 -6.57 -12.59 -12.80
N GLN A 32 -6.33 -11.73 -13.79
CA GLN A 32 -6.98 -11.87 -15.10
C GLN A 32 -5.96 -12.19 -16.21
N PRO A 33 -6.38 -12.90 -17.28
CA PRO A 33 -5.47 -13.51 -18.24
C PRO A 33 -4.86 -12.54 -19.26
N GLU A 34 -5.17 -11.23 -19.19
CA GLU A 34 -4.65 -10.25 -20.15
C GLU A 34 -3.31 -9.65 -19.67
N PRO A 35 -2.29 -9.59 -20.53
CA PRO A 35 -0.99 -9.07 -20.15
C PRO A 35 -0.99 -7.54 -20.18
N GLY A 36 -1.04 -6.88 -19.01
CA GLY A 36 -0.39 -5.56 -18.89
C GLY A 36 -1.00 -4.49 -17.99
N ARG A 37 -2.08 -4.74 -17.23
CA ARG A 37 -2.71 -3.69 -16.38
C ARG A 37 -3.04 -4.15 -14.96
N ASP A 38 -2.38 -5.18 -14.47
CA ASP A 38 -2.90 -5.97 -13.36
C ASP A 38 -2.21 -5.72 -12.02
N LYS A 39 -1.47 -4.62 -11.84
CA LYS A 39 -0.78 -4.30 -10.58
C LYS A 39 -1.21 -2.94 -10.05
N LEU A 40 -1.71 -2.91 -8.82
CA LEU A 40 -1.91 -1.66 -8.09
C LEU A 40 -0.58 -1.29 -7.44
N THR A 41 0.10 -0.31 -8.04
CA THR A 41 1.28 0.35 -7.50
C THR A 41 0.88 1.66 -6.86
N ILE A 42 1.47 1.98 -5.73
CA ILE A 42 1.37 3.31 -5.11
C ILE A 42 2.76 3.87 -4.89
N ARG A 43 2.90 5.19 -4.98
CA ARG A 43 4.11 5.89 -4.57
C ARG A 43 3.90 6.53 -3.21
N VAL A 44 4.61 6.04 -2.21
CA VAL A 44 4.55 6.53 -0.83
C VAL A 44 5.73 7.45 -0.56
N ARG A 45 5.46 8.61 0.03
CA ARG A 45 6.49 9.57 0.46
C ARG A 45 6.10 10.24 1.77
N LEU A 46 7.08 10.46 2.64
CA LEU A 46 6.95 11.35 3.79
C LEU A 46 7.36 12.78 3.42
N ARG A 47 6.57 13.77 3.82
CA ARG A 47 6.89 15.20 3.74
C ARG A 47 6.53 15.85 5.06
N GLY A 48 7.53 16.09 5.91
CA GLY A 48 7.30 16.53 7.29
C GLY A 48 6.43 15.51 8.02
N GLU A 49 5.27 15.94 8.52
CA GLU A 49 4.32 15.08 9.24
C GLU A 49 3.20 14.53 8.34
N THR A 50 3.34 14.63 7.02
CA THR A 50 2.33 14.16 6.05
C THR A 50 2.87 13.01 5.22
N VAL A 51 2.14 11.89 5.22
CA VAL A 51 2.35 10.78 4.29
C VAL A 51 1.52 11.04 3.03
N ILE A 52 2.18 11.01 1.88
CA ILE A 52 1.57 11.24 0.58
C ILE A 52 1.60 9.94 -0.20
N TRP A 53 0.44 9.52 -0.66
CA TRP A 53 0.28 8.48 -1.67
C TRP A 53 -0.01 9.17 -3.00
N SER A 54 0.76 8.82 -4.01
CA SER A 54 0.68 9.39 -5.37
C SER A 54 0.77 8.27 -6.40
N ASP A 55 0.54 8.59 -7.67
CA ASP A 55 0.61 7.64 -8.78
C ASP A 55 -0.33 6.44 -8.58
N LEU A 56 -1.46 6.66 -7.89
CA LEU A 56 -2.42 5.62 -7.55
C LEU A 56 -3.26 5.33 -8.80
N MET A 57 -2.69 4.52 -9.69
CA MET A 57 -3.37 4.03 -10.87
C MET A 57 -4.27 2.86 -10.46
N TYR A 58 -5.48 3.17 -10.03
CA TYR A 58 -6.54 2.18 -10.04
C TYR A 58 -7.11 2.14 -11.46
N PRO A 59 -7.01 1.03 -12.21
CA PRO A 59 -7.88 0.82 -13.36
C PRO A 59 -9.29 0.54 -12.82
N GLY A 60 -9.97 1.59 -12.33
CA GLY A 60 -11.41 1.53 -12.10
C GLY A 60 -12.15 1.54 -13.44
N LEU A 61 -13.44 1.21 -13.43
CA LEU A 61 -14.30 1.14 -14.64
C LEU A 61 -14.14 2.34 -15.61
N ASP A 62 -13.74 3.52 -15.11
CA ASP A 62 -13.57 4.76 -15.88
C ASP A 62 -12.11 5.21 -16.10
N GLY A 63 -11.11 4.44 -15.63
CA GLY A 63 -9.69 4.64 -15.92
C GLY A 63 -9.05 5.95 -15.42
N ARG A 64 -9.69 6.70 -14.52
CA ARG A 64 -9.14 7.98 -14.02
C ARG A 64 -8.14 7.75 -12.87
N PRO A 65 -6.90 8.25 -12.98
CA PRO A 65 -5.91 8.15 -11.90
C PRO A 65 -6.35 8.97 -10.69
N ILE A 66 -6.10 8.46 -9.48
CA ILE A 66 -6.21 9.26 -8.25
C ILE A 66 -4.88 10.02 -8.12
N GLU A 67 -4.92 11.35 -8.27
CA GLU A 67 -3.71 12.18 -8.35
C GLU A 67 -2.85 12.10 -7.09
N GLU A 68 -3.41 12.42 -5.91
CA GLU A 68 -2.70 12.30 -4.62
C GLU A 68 -3.67 12.14 -3.44
N VAL A 69 -3.30 11.32 -2.46
CA VAL A 69 -3.98 11.17 -1.17
C VAL A 69 -3.00 11.51 -0.05
N ARG A 70 -3.45 12.25 0.98
CA ARG A 70 -2.62 12.75 2.06
C ARG A 70 -3.14 12.28 3.42
N PHE A 71 -2.22 11.81 4.26
CA PHE A 71 -2.51 11.31 5.60
C PHE A 71 -1.60 11.99 6.62
N ARG A 72 -2.09 12.22 7.84
CA ARG A 72 -1.23 12.60 8.96
C ARG A 72 -0.37 11.41 9.37
N LEU A 73 0.91 11.64 9.66
CA LEU A 73 1.89 10.59 9.97
C LEU A 73 1.43 9.71 11.13
N GLU A 74 1.00 10.31 12.24
CA GLU A 74 0.55 9.57 13.43
C GLU A 74 -0.62 8.65 13.13
N GLN A 75 -1.62 9.15 12.40
CA GLN A 75 -2.78 8.36 11.99
C GLN A 75 -2.35 7.22 11.05
N TYR A 76 -1.51 7.52 10.07
CA TYR A 76 -1.05 6.54 9.10
C TYR A 76 -0.28 5.39 9.76
N LEU A 77 0.68 5.70 10.64
CA LEU A 77 1.46 4.70 11.36
C LEU A 77 0.58 3.85 12.27
N GLY A 78 -0.36 4.49 12.99
CA GLY A 78 -1.31 3.78 13.84
C GLY A 78 -2.17 2.76 13.07
N GLU A 79 -2.61 3.09 11.86
CA GLU A 79 -3.34 2.15 11.00
C GLU A 79 -2.45 1.03 10.46
N VAL A 80 -1.22 1.33 10.04
CA VAL A 80 -0.26 0.30 9.57
C VAL A 80 0.05 -0.70 10.69
N GLU A 81 0.31 -0.21 11.90
CA GLU A 81 0.58 -1.06 13.07
C GLU A 81 -0.63 -1.89 13.49
N ARG A 82 -1.83 -1.29 13.50
CA ARG A 82 -3.08 -2.01 13.78
C ARG A 82 -3.32 -3.12 12.76
N ALA A 83 -3.14 -2.83 11.48
CA ALA A 83 -3.29 -3.82 10.40
C ALA A 83 -2.27 -4.95 10.51
N TYR A 84 -1.00 -4.61 10.81
CA TYR A 84 0.04 -5.62 11.06
C TYR A 84 -0.29 -6.49 12.28
N ALA A 85 -0.75 -5.90 13.38
CA ALA A 85 -1.17 -6.64 14.57
C ALA A 85 -2.35 -7.57 14.29
N ALA A 86 -3.36 -7.13 13.52
CA ALA A 86 -4.49 -7.96 13.10
C ALA A 86 -4.04 -9.18 12.27
N LEU A 87 -3.03 -9.01 11.41
CA LEU A 87 -2.42 -10.12 10.66
C LEU A 87 -1.64 -11.10 11.54
N GLN A 88 -1.06 -10.64 12.64
CA GLN A 88 -0.37 -11.52 13.61
C GLN A 88 -1.36 -12.23 14.54
N GLY A 89 -2.48 -11.59 14.88
CA GLY A 89 -3.56 -12.17 15.70
C GLY A 89 -4.46 -13.15 14.96
N HIS A 90 -4.28 -13.32 13.64
CA HIS A 90 -5.00 -14.32 12.85
C HIS A 90 -4.17 -15.63 12.81
N PRO A 91 -4.51 -16.66 13.61
CA PRO A 91 -4.02 -18.00 13.33
C PRO A 91 -4.59 -18.44 11.98
N PHE A 92 -3.74 -18.68 11.00
CA PHE A 92 -4.12 -19.46 9.82
C PHE A 92 -4.43 -20.88 10.30
N GLY A 93 -5.70 -21.28 10.24
CA GLY A 93 -6.12 -22.68 10.38
C GLY A 93 -7.32 -22.90 11.30
N GLN A 94 -8.51 -22.84 10.72
CA GLN A 94 -9.53 -23.90 10.84
C GLN A 94 -10.00 -24.19 9.41
#